data_AF-A0A959FML1-F1
#
_entry.id   AF-A0A959FML1-F1
#
_cell.length_a   1.000
_cell.length_b   1.000
_cell.length_c   1.000
_cell.angle_alpha   90.00
_cell.angle_beta   90.00
_cell.angle_gamma   90.00
#
_symmetry.space_group_name_H-M   'P 1'
#
loop_
_entity.id
_entity.type
_entity.pdbx_description
1 polymer ?
#
loop_
_entity_poly.entity_id
_entity_poly.type
_entity_poly.pdbx_seq_one_letter_code
_entity_poly.pdbx_strand_id
1 'polypeptide(L)'
;MHRNIITILLLVWSMGIMAQSNRNLGLGYFGHTITYPGAVLEMEFEQVHSASAASPLRINLGYYQHARSHNGLFLDINYGFRHYTRSGFFLEESIGVGILQTILNGEDGVFQVDDEGNVSKGSRFNQPDFMPSITLGLGYNVGRKQET
;
A
#
# COMPACT_ATOMS: atom_id res chain seq x y z
N MET A 1 -37.74 40.37 -14.16
CA MET A 1 -36.78 40.11 -13.07
C MET A 1 -36.48 38.62 -13.01
N HIS A 2 -35.19 38.26 -13.10
CA HIS A 2 -34.56 37.02 -12.62
C HIS A 2 -34.84 35.73 -13.43
N ARG A 3 -33.88 34.89 -13.79
CA ARG A 3 -32.40 34.94 -13.86
C ARG A 3 -32.06 33.70 -14.71
N ASN A 4 -31.25 33.87 -15.74
CA ASN A 4 -30.72 32.77 -16.54
C ASN A 4 -29.83 31.89 -15.66
N ILE A 5 -30.07 30.58 -15.63
CA ILE A 5 -29.13 29.60 -15.10
C ILE A 5 -28.87 28.60 -16.23
N ILE A 6 -27.86 28.92 -17.04
CA ILE A 6 -27.22 27.95 -17.92
C ILE A 6 -26.27 27.17 -17.02
N THR A 7 -26.67 25.98 -16.62
CA THR A 7 -25.76 25.03 -15.96
C THR A 7 -24.86 24.45 -17.04
N ILE A 8 -23.65 24.98 -17.15
CA ILE A 8 -22.57 24.40 -17.96
C ILE A 8 -22.13 23.12 -17.25
N LEU A 9 -22.68 21.99 -17.68
CA LEU A 9 -22.24 20.66 -17.29
C LEU A 9 -21.11 20.26 -18.26
N LEU A 10 -19.94 20.85 -18.07
CA LEU A 10 -18.69 20.43 -18.71
C LEU A 10 -18.23 19.15 -18.00
N LEU A 11 -18.95 18.05 -18.26
CA LEU A 11 -18.46 16.70 -17.99
C LEU A 11 -17.24 16.50 -18.87
N VAL A 12 -16.08 16.53 -18.21
CA VAL A 12 -14.75 16.26 -18.73
C VAL A 12 -14.78 14.95 -19.52
N TRP A 13 -15.03 15.08 -20.82
CA TRP A 13 -14.61 14.13 -21.84
C TRP A 13 -13.10 14.31 -22.03
N SER A 14 -12.28 13.92 -21.04
CA SER A 14 -10.87 13.67 -21.29
C SER A 14 -10.76 12.28 -21.90
N MET A 15 -10.90 12.28 -23.21
CA MET A 15 -10.33 11.36 -24.19
C MET A 15 -9.53 10.21 -23.57
N GLY A 16 -10.00 8.99 -23.79
CA GLY A 16 -9.23 7.78 -23.59
C GLY A 16 -7.95 7.84 -24.41
N ILE A 17 -6.88 8.32 -23.80
CA ILE A 17 -5.54 7.85 -24.11
C ILE A 17 -5.63 6.36 -23.79
N MET A 18 -5.36 5.50 -24.78
CA MET A 18 -5.15 4.08 -24.52
C MET A 18 -3.91 3.97 -23.63
N ALA A 19 -4.13 4.16 -22.33
CA ALA A 19 -3.10 4.03 -21.33
C ALA A 19 -2.73 2.55 -21.31
N GLN A 20 -1.52 2.27 -21.77
CA GLN A 20 -0.98 0.92 -21.68
C GLN A 20 -0.92 0.56 -20.20
N SER A 21 -1.65 -0.48 -19.82
CA SER A 21 -1.65 -1.00 -18.46
C SER A 21 -0.62 -2.11 -18.34
N ASN A 22 0.34 -1.94 -17.44
CA ASN A 22 1.28 -2.98 -17.08
C ASN A 22 0.85 -3.65 -15.78
N ARG A 23 1.15 -4.95 -15.65
CA ARG A 23 0.88 -5.72 -14.45
C ARG A 23 2.17 -6.35 -13.97
N ASN A 24 2.57 -6.03 -12.75
CA ASN A 24 3.78 -6.56 -12.15
C ASN A 24 3.45 -7.31 -10.87
N LEU A 25 4.28 -8.30 -10.56
CA LEU A 25 4.25 -9.03 -9.30
C LEU A 25 5.64 -8.96 -8.69
N GLY A 26 5.70 -8.61 -7.40
CA GLY A 26 6.93 -8.33 -6.69
C GLY A 26 7.00 -9.07 -5.36
N LEU A 27 8.22 -9.30 -4.90
CA LEU A 27 8.52 -9.74 -3.55
C LEU A 27 9.51 -8.75 -2.95
N GLY A 28 9.28 -8.38 -1.70
CA GLY A 28 10.10 -7.40 -0.98
C GLY A 28 10.43 -7.84 0.43
N TYR A 29 11.48 -7.24 0.96
CA TYR A 29 11.85 -7.31 2.37
C TYR A 29 11.67 -5.93 2.98
N PHE A 30 11.14 -5.86 4.20
CA PHE A 30 11.07 -4.61 4.95
C PHE A 30 11.40 -4.87 6.44
N GLY A 31 11.80 -3.81 7.14
CA GLY A 31 12.07 -3.87 8.58
C GLY A 31 11.11 -2.97 9.34
N HIS A 32 10.20 -3.52 10.14
CA HIS A 32 9.44 -2.71 11.08
C HIS A 32 10.40 -2.13 12.12
N THR A 33 10.41 -0.80 12.28
CA THR A 33 11.37 -0.06 13.14
C THR A 33 12.83 -0.50 12.94
N ILE A 34 13.20 -0.87 11.71
CA ILE A 34 14.55 -1.36 11.30
C ILE A 34 14.93 -2.73 11.92
N THR A 35 14.25 -3.16 12.98
CA THR A 35 14.69 -4.22 13.90
C THR A 35 13.91 -5.52 13.74
N TYR A 36 12.78 -5.50 13.04
CA TYR A 36 11.92 -6.66 12.87
C TYR A 36 11.77 -7.00 11.39
N PRO A 37 12.37 -8.11 10.93
CA PRO A 37 12.31 -8.50 9.54
C PRO A 37 10.89 -8.87 9.14
N GLY A 38 10.53 -8.46 7.92
CA GLY A 38 9.26 -8.76 7.29
C GLY A 38 9.42 -8.99 5.80
N ALA A 39 8.45 -9.66 5.23
CA ALA A 39 8.35 -9.91 3.80
C ALA A 39 7.04 -9.36 3.27
N VAL A 40 7.04 -8.93 2.03
CA VAL A 40 5.86 -8.40 1.34
C VAL A 40 5.75 -9.01 -0.05
N LEU A 41 4.53 -9.42 -0.40
CA LEU A 41 4.13 -9.75 -1.76
C LEU A 41 3.36 -8.55 -2.33
N GLU A 42 3.78 -8.08 -3.49
CA GLU A 42 3.23 -6.90 -4.16
C GLU A 42 2.58 -7.31 -5.49
N MET A 43 1.39 -6.78 -5.74
CA MET A 43 0.75 -6.79 -7.05
C MET A 43 0.57 -5.34 -7.49
N GLU A 44 1.12 -4.99 -8.66
CA GLU A 44 1.08 -3.65 -9.21
C GLU A 44 0.30 -3.61 -10.52
N PHE A 45 -0.58 -2.61 -10.63
CA PHE A 45 -1.25 -2.21 -11.85
C PHE A 45 -0.78 -0.81 -12.20
N GLU A 46 0.06 -0.70 -13.22
CA GLU A 46 0.62 0.58 -13.65
C GLU A 46 -0.18 1.12 -14.83
N GLN A 47 -0.64 2.36 -14.71
CA GLN A 47 -1.22 3.12 -15.81
C GLN A 47 -0.17 4.07 -16.38
N VAL A 48 0.32 3.79 -17.60
CA VAL A 48 1.31 4.65 -18.25
C VAL A 48 0.62 5.83 -18.91
N HIS A 49 0.97 7.04 -18.48
CA HIS A 49 0.44 8.29 -19.04
C HIS A 49 1.34 8.86 -20.13
N SER A 50 2.66 8.71 -19.98
CA SER A 50 3.65 9.18 -20.95
C SER A 50 4.96 8.38 -20.85
N ALA A 51 5.92 8.72 -21.72
CA ALA A 51 7.28 8.19 -21.64
C ALA A 51 8.00 8.53 -20.32
N SER A 52 7.57 9.55 -19.55
CA SER A 52 8.23 9.96 -18.31
C SER A 52 7.33 9.85 -17.07
N ALA A 53 6.05 9.51 -17.22
CA ALA A 53 5.10 9.50 -16.11
C ALA A 53 4.13 8.31 -16.17
N ALA A 54 3.89 7.71 -15.00
CA ALA A 54 2.90 6.67 -14.79
C ALA A 54 2.26 6.78 -13.40
N SER A 55 1.12 6.12 -13.22
CA SER A 55 0.44 5.98 -11.93
C SER A 55 0.31 4.51 -11.57
N PRO A 56 1.09 4.01 -10.60
CA PRO A 56 0.90 2.67 -10.07
C PRO A 56 -0.22 2.61 -9.02
N LEU A 57 -1.03 1.57 -9.10
CA LEU A 57 -1.87 1.07 -8.03
C LEU A 57 -1.24 -0.22 -7.50
N ARG A 58 -0.84 -0.25 -6.24
CA ARG A 58 -0.17 -1.39 -5.61
C ARG A 58 -1.05 -1.98 -4.52
N ILE A 59 -1.17 -3.30 -4.50
CA ILE A 59 -1.80 -4.07 -3.44
C ILE A 59 -0.70 -4.91 -2.81
N ASN A 60 -0.42 -4.71 -1.53
CA ASN A 60 0.59 -5.50 -0.84
C ASN A 60 -0.01 -6.33 0.29
N LEU A 61 0.46 -7.57 0.37
CA LEU A 61 0.21 -8.49 1.45
C LEU A 61 1.54 -8.73 2.15
N GLY A 62 1.66 -8.25 3.38
CA GLY A 62 2.92 -8.35 4.12
C GLY A 62 2.78 -9.01 5.48
N TYR A 63 3.88 -9.60 5.91
CA TYR A 63 4.00 -10.27 7.20
C TYR A 63 5.30 -9.85 7.87
N TYR A 64 5.25 -9.60 9.18
CA TYR A 64 6.44 -9.40 10.01
C TYR A 64 6.31 -10.10 11.35
N GLN A 65 7.45 -10.43 11.93
CA GLN A 65 7.53 -11.08 13.24
C GLN A 65 8.23 -10.18 14.25
N HIS A 66 7.50 -9.81 15.30
CA HIS A 66 8.02 -9.21 16.51
C HIS A 66 8.31 -10.32 17.54
N ALA A 67 9.57 -10.73 17.64
CA ALA A 67 9.99 -11.92 18.40
C ALA A 67 9.46 -12.01 19.85
N ARG A 68 9.18 -10.87 20.50
CA ARG A 68 8.74 -10.79 21.91
C ARG A 68 7.35 -10.19 22.11
N SER A 69 6.61 -9.89 21.04
CA SER A 69 5.33 -9.17 21.18
C SER A 69 4.22 -9.77 20.33
N HIS A 70 4.38 -9.81 19.00
CA HIS A 70 3.30 -10.21 18.12
C HIS A 70 3.82 -10.59 16.72
N ASN A 71 2.95 -11.19 15.92
CA ASN A 71 3.12 -11.27 14.48
C ASN A 71 2.12 -10.31 13.84
N GLY A 72 2.57 -9.57 12.84
CA GLY A 72 1.72 -8.66 12.08
C GLY A 72 1.48 -9.22 10.69
N LEU A 73 0.22 -9.26 10.27
CA LEU A 73 -0.20 -9.52 8.89
C LEU A 73 -0.95 -8.30 8.41
N PHE A 74 -0.54 -7.70 7.31
CA PHE A 74 -1.21 -6.52 6.76
C PHE A 74 -1.59 -6.70 5.30
N LEU A 75 -2.67 -6.01 4.93
CA LEU A 75 -3.08 -5.79 3.55
C LEU A 75 -3.17 -4.28 3.35
N ASP A 76 -2.45 -3.75 2.37
CA ASP A 76 -2.47 -2.32 2.06
C ASP A 76 -2.63 -2.07 0.55
N ILE A 77 -3.28 -0.96 0.24
CA ILE A 77 -3.49 -0.47 -1.11
C ILE A 77 -2.86 0.91 -1.21
N ASN A 78 -1.94 1.08 -2.16
CA ASN A 78 -1.24 2.34 -2.41
C ASN A 78 -1.53 2.83 -3.82
N TYR A 79 -1.80 4.13 -3.95
CA TYR A 79 -1.87 4.80 -5.23
C TYR A 79 -0.76 5.83 -5.31
N GLY A 80 0.01 5.78 -6.40
CA GLY A 80 1.22 6.57 -6.54
C GLY A 80 1.33 7.35 -7.84
N PHE A 81 2.36 8.19 -7.86
CA PHE A 81 2.86 8.86 -9.05
C PHE A 81 4.33 8.47 -9.23
N ARG A 82 4.67 8.00 -10.44
CA ARG A 82 6.00 7.52 -10.80
C ARG A 82 6.57 8.37 -11.93
N HIS A 83 7.71 9.01 -11.67
CA HIS A 83 8.46 9.76 -12.67
C HIS A 83 9.67 8.96 -13.14
N TYR A 84 9.79 8.79 -14.45
CA TYR A 84 10.88 8.08 -15.08
C TYR A 84 11.89 9.02 -15.71
N THR A 85 13.16 8.69 -15.53
CA THR A 85 14.30 9.31 -16.20
C THR A 85 14.62 8.60 -17.52
N ARG A 86 15.32 9.28 -18.44
CA ARG A 86 15.76 8.69 -19.72
C ARG A 86 16.71 7.50 -19.55
N SER A 87 17.41 7.42 -18.41
CA SER A 87 18.34 6.34 -18.10
C SER A 87 17.65 5.07 -17.59
N GLY A 88 16.33 5.09 -17.35
CA GLY A 88 15.55 3.95 -16.86
C GLY A 88 15.31 3.94 -15.35
N PHE A 89 15.94 4.87 -14.60
CA PHE A 89 15.60 5.07 -13.18
C PHE A 89 14.25 5.72 -13.03
N PHE A 90 13.56 5.43 -11.93
CA PHE A 90 12.33 6.11 -11.55
C PHE A 90 12.31 6.50 -10.08
N LEU A 91 11.64 7.62 -9.82
CA LEU A 91 11.23 8.04 -8.48
C LEU A 91 9.72 7.85 -8.35
N GLU A 92 9.28 7.44 -7.18
CA GLU A 92 7.88 7.24 -6.87
C GLU A 92 7.51 7.85 -5.53
N GLU A 93 6.33 8.45 -5.50
CA GLU A 93 5.64 8.82 -4.27
C GLU A 93 4.26 8.17 -4.28
N SER A 94 3.81 7.64 -3.15
CA SER A 94 2.47 7.07 -3.03
C SER A 94 1.86 7.31 -1.67
N ILE A 95 0.54 7.34 -1.65
CA ILE A 95 -0.25 7.31 -0.42
C ILE A 95 -1.08 6.04 -0.43
N GLY A 96 -1.35 5.51 0.75
CA GLY A 96 -2.11 4.29 0.87
C GLY A 96 -2.86 4.16 2.18
N VAL A 97 -3.70 3.15 2.17
CA VAL A 97 -4.50 2.74 3.31
C VAL A 97 -4.51 1.23 3.38
N GLY A 98 -4.50 0.71 4.59
CA GLY A 98 -4.51 -0.72 4.83
C GLY A 98 -5.09 -1.08 6.17
N ILE A 99 -5.08 -2.38 6.43
CA ILE A 99 -5.44 -2.98 7.70
C ILE A 99 -4.27 -3.82 8.18
N LEU A 100 -4.02 -3.79 9.48
CA LEU A 100 -3.04 -4.62 10.16
C LEU A 100 -3.76 -5.54 11.14
N GLN A 101 -3.63 -6.84 10.92
CA GLN A 101 -4.00 -7.85 11.90
C GLN A 101 -2.79 -8.18 12.78
N THR A 102 -2.91 -7.86 14.06
CA THR A 102 -1.92 -8.23 15.07
C THR A 102 -2.32 -9.54 15.75
N ILE A 103 -1.36 -10.47 15.87
CA ILE A 103 -1.52 -11.76 16.55
C ILE A 103 -0.49 -11.81 17.68
N LEU A 104 -0.95 -11.80 18.93
CA LEU A 104 -0.07 -11.71 20.09
C LEU A 104 0.74 -13.00 20.33
N ASN A 105 2.03 -12.84 20.66
CA ASN A 105 2.97 -13.91 20.96
C ASN A 105 3.02 -14.18 22.48
N GLY A 106 2.91 -15.45 22.89
CA GLY A 106 2.97 -15.89 24.30
C GLY A 106 2.02 -17.05 24.62
N GLU A 107 2.45 -18.00 25.46
CA GLU A 107 1.60 -19.06 26.04
C GLU A 107 0.77 -18.53 27.22
N ASP A 108 1.19 -17.40 27.80
CA ASP A 108 0.52 -16.59 28.82
C ASP A 108 -0.61 -15.76 28.22
N GLY A 109 -1.49 -16.44 27.48
CA GLY A 109 -2.53 -15.88 26.63
C GLY A 109 -3.24 -14.68 27.25
N VAL A 110 -3.53 -13.69 26.40
CA VAL A 110 -4.18 -12.41 26.72
C VAL A 110 -5.18 -12.56 27.86
N PHE A 111 -4.78 -12.26 29.09
CA PHE A 111 -5.65 -12.48 30.23
C PHE A 111 -6.67 -11.36 30.30
N GLN A 112 -7.94 -11.73 30.44
CA GLN A 112 -9.02 -10.78 30.69
C GLN A 112 -9.52 -10.98 32.11
N VAL A 113 -9.72 -9.87 32.81
CA VAL A 113 -10.32 -9.83 34.15
C VAL A 113 -11.74 -9.37 33.98
N ASP A 114 -12.71 -10.16 34.45
CA ASP A 114 -14.11 -9.75 34.46
C ASP A 114 -14.44 -8.83 35.65
N ASP A 115 -15.67 -8.32 35.70
CA ASP A 115 -16.15 -7.42 36.76
C ASP A 115 -16.19 -8.09 38.15
N GLU A 116 -16.04 -9.42 38.19
CA GLU A 116 -16.02 -10.25 39.38
C GLU A 116 -14.59 -10.58 39.84
N GLY A 117 -13.57 -10.14 39.07
CA GLY A 117 -12.16 -10.36 39.35
C GLY A 117 -11.61 -11.70 38.87
N ASN A 118 -12.37 -12.49 38.10
CA ASN A 118 -11.89 -13.76 37.55
C ASN A 118 -10.99 -13.52 36.35
N VAL A 119 -9.91 -14.29 36.27
CA VAL A 119 -8.95 -14.24 35.16
C VAL A 119 -9.26 -15.35 34.16
N SER A 120 -9.50 -14.99 32.90
CA SER A 120 -9.74 -15.93 31.80
C SER A 120 -8.81 -15.68 30.61
N LYS A 121 -8.63 -16.70 29.75
CA LYS A 121 -7.87 -16.55 28.50
C LYS A 121 -8.73 -15.86 27.45
N GLY A 122 -8.28 -14.71 26.97
CA GLY A 122 -8.87 -13.93 25.89
C GLY A 122 -8.36 -14.32 24.49
N SER A 123 -8.88 -13.63 23.47
CA SER A 123 -8.50 -13.82 22.07
C SER A 123 -7.05 -13.37 21.80
N ARG A 124 -6.29 -14.18 21.06
CA ARG A 124 -4.95 -13.82 20.55
C ARG A 124 -5.00 -12.92 19.32
N PHE A 125 -6.15 -12.86 18.65
CA PHE A 125 -6.43 -11.94 17.57
C PHE A 125 -6.93 -10.65 18.17
N ASN A 126 -6.15 -9.58 17.99
CA ASN A 126 -6.64 -8.23 18.27
C ASN A 126 -7.57 -7.76 17.17
N GLN A 127 -8.30 -6.68 17.45
CA GLN A 127 -9.05 -5.99 16.40
C GLN A 127 -8.08 -5.49 15.32
N PRO A 128 -8.47 -5.54 14.03
CA PRO A 128 -7.65 -4.99 12.96
C PRO A 128 -7.41 -3.49 13.17
N ASP A 129 -6.16 -3.08 13.05
CA ASP A 129 -5.76 -1.68 13.15
C ASP A 129 -5.81 -1.02 11.77
N PHE A 130 -6.23 0.25 11.73
CA PHE A 130 -6.14 1.06 10.51
C PHE A 130 -4.69 1.48 10.26
N MET A 131 -4.21 1.29 9.03
CA MET A 131 -2.82 1.52 8.65
C MET A 131 -2.72 2.51 7.48
N PRO A 132 -2.64 3.83 7.73
CA PRO A 132 -2.33 4.80 6.68
C PRO A 132 -0.84 4.70 6.30
N SER A 133 -0.53 4.88 5.02
CA SER A 133 0.84 4.81 4.51
C SER A 133 1.18 5.98 3.59
N ILE A 134 2.46 6.38 3.64
CA ILE A 134 3.11 7.25 2.66
C ILE A 134 4.40 6.53 2.28
N THR A 135 4.64 6.37 0.98
CA THR A 135 5.82 5.67 0.47
C THR A 135 6.60 6.59 -0.46
N LEU A 136 7.93 6.54 -0.35
CA LEU A 136 8.87 7.10 -1.31
C LEU A 136 9.72 5.96 -1.85
N GLY A 137 9.81 5.86 -3.18
CA GLY A 137 10.49 4.78 -3.89
C GLY A 137 11.51 5.29 -4.89
N LEU A 138 12.59 4.53 -5.05
CA LEU A 138 13.56 4.66 -6.13
C LEU A 138 13.74 3.27 -6.73
N GLY A 139 13.70 3.17 -8.06
CA GLY A 139 13.93 1.91 -8.74
C GLY A 139 14.50 2.08 -10.14
N TYR A 140 14.72 0.96 -10.80
CA TYR A 140 15.27 0.88 -12.15
C TYR A 140 14.45 -0.07 -13.01
N ASN A 141 13.98 0.40 -14.17
CA ASN A 141 13.21 -0.41 -15.10
C ASN A 141 14.12 -0.94 -16.22
N VAL A 142 14.47 -2.23 -16.16
CA VAL A 142 15.33 -2.91 -17.13
C VAL A 142 14.66 -3.05 -18.51
N GLY A 143 13.32 -3.07 -18.56
CA GLY A 143 12.56 -3.25 -19.80
C GLY A 143 12.41 -1.98 -20.63
N ARG A 144 12.62 -0.80 -20.06
CA ARG A 144 12.62 0.46 -20.80
C ARG A 144 13.97 0.66 -21.49
N LYS A 145 14.03 0.34 -22.77
CA LYS A 145 15.18 0.65 -23.63
C LYS A 145 15.43 2.15 -23.65
N GLN A 146 16.70 2.53 -23.60
CA GLN A 146 17.15 3.89 -23.92
C GLN A 146 16.82 4.15 -25.39
N GLU A 147 15.79 4.95 -25.66
CA GLU A 147 15.69 5.60 -26.97
C GLU A 147 16.73 6.73 -26.96
N THR A 148 17.95 6.38 -27.38
CA THR A 148 18.99 7.32 -27.84
C THR A 148 18.68 7.81 -29.24
#